data_AF-A0AAV2REV1-F1
#
_entry.id   AF-A0AAV2REV1-F1
#
_cell.length_a   1.000
_cell.length_b   1.000
_cell.length_c   1.000
_cell.angle_alpha   90.00
_cell.angle_beta   90.00
_cell.angle_gamma   90.00
#
_symmetry.space_group_name_H-M   'P 1'
#
loop_
_entity.id
_entity.type
_entity.pdbx_description
1 polymer ?
#
loop_
_entity_poly.entity_id
_entity_poly.type
_entity_poly.pdbx_seq_one_letter_code
_entity_poly.pdbx_strand_id
1 'polypeptide(L)'
;MADINARNSQGETELHKKVLDNDLPAVTHLLSNGADVNIPDNDGNTPLHKASAQFVLQALLAFGGNTHQINSKNENPRHIVAISSLEDKDAMLYILHAVGSPRCKTHLGTCTEGCAPDGNDNGKPPCVDCISRDRHSFDDVLENSMLDALKPAPSKGGRILCLDGGGMKGLVLIQILMAIQEAAGGRPILELFDWIAGTSTGGILALTLASGKTPRYTQGLCFRLKDSIFPGYAVSRPYDEKPLEDILKKELGAKTMMTDIKGIK
;
A
#
# COMPACT_ATOMS: atom_id res chain seq x y z
N MET A 1 18.32 -14.80 -11.09
CA MET A 1 17.27 -14.19 -10.25
C MET A 1 15.95 -14.73 -10.77
N ALA A 2 15.12 -15.31 -9.91
CA ALA A 2 13.76 -15.69 -10.29
C ALA A 2 12.94 -14.41 -10.46
N ASP A 3 12.20 -14.30 -11.56
CA ASP A 3 11.26 -13.20 -11.76
C ASP A 3 10.06 -13.43 -10.83
N ILE A 4 9.89 -12.54 -9.85
CA ILE A 4 8.81 -12.60 -8.85
C ILE A 4 7.42 -12.45 -9.50
N ASN A 5 7.38 -11.88 -10.71
CA ASN A 5 6.17 -11.65 -11.47
C ASN A 5 5.99 -12.68 -12.60
N ALA A 6 6.76 -13.77 -12.59
CA ALA A 6 6.62 -14.86 -13.56
C ALA A 6 5.20 -15.43 -13.56
N ARG A 7 4.66 -15.66 -14.76
CA ARG A 7 3.29 -16.15 -14.98
C ARG A 7 3.30 -17.62 -15.36
N ASN A 8 2.37 -18.39 -14.81
CA ASN A 8 2.14 -19.79 -15.21
C ASN A 8 1.33 -19.87 -16.53
N SER A 9 0.98 -21.08 -16.95
CA SER A 9 0.17 -21.32 -18.16
C SER A 9 -1.25 -20.72 -18.11
N GLN A 10 -1.76 -20.43 -16.91
CA GLN A 10 -3.04 -19.76 -16.68
C GLN A 10 -2.89 -18.22 -16.54
N GLY A 11 -1.68 -17.70 -16.75
CA GLY A 11 -1.40 -16.28 -16.59
C GLY A 11 -1.29 -15.83 -15.14
N GLU A 12 -1.32 -16.75 -14.17
CA GLU A 12 -1.25 -16.44 -12.75
C GLU A 12 0.20 -16.27 -12.30
N THR A 13 0.43 -15.27 -11.45
CA THR A 13 1.69 -15.08 -10.73
C THR A 13 1.75 -15.94 -9.46
N GLU A 14 2.93 -16.08 -8.85
CA GLU A 14 3.07 -16.73 -7.55
C GLU A 14 2.15 -16.11 -6.48
N LEU A 15 1.96 -14.79 -6.55
CA LEU A 15 1.05 -14.05 -5.68
C LEU A 15 -0.40 -14.54 -5.79
N HIS A 16 -0.90 -14.87 -6.99
CA HIS A 16 -2.26 -15.40 -7.15
C HIS A 16 -2.45 -16.71 -6.37
N LYS A 17 -1.48 -17.63 -6.51
CA LYS A 17 -1.54 -18.92 -5.81
C LYS A 17 -1.54 -18.74 -4.31
N LYS A 18 -0.66 -17.88 -3.79
CA LYS A 18 -0.58 -17.60 -2.34
C LYS A 18 -1.82 -16.90 -1.79
N VAL A 19 -2.48 -16.08 -2.59
CA VAL A 19 -3.77 -15.48 -2.23
C VAL A 19 -4.87 -16.54 -2.19
N LEU A 20 -4.93 -17.45 -3.16
CA LEU A 20 -5.90 -18.56 -3.18
C LEU A 20 -5.72 -19.52 -1.99
N ASP A 21 -4.47 -19.78 -1.61
CA ASP A 21 -4.12 -20.61 -0.45
C ASP A 21 -4.40 -19.91 0.89
N ASN A 22 -4.79 -18.62 0.88
CA ASN A 22 -4.91 -17.75 2.05
C ASN A 22 -3.63 -17.67 2.92
N ASP A 23 -2.47 -17.83 2.30
CA ASP A 23 -1.15 -17.80 2.95
C ASP A 23 -0.67 -16.36 3.17
N LEU A 24 -1.24 -15.68 4.17
CA LEU A 24 -0.93 -14.29 4.49
C LEU A 24 0.58 -14.02 4.65
N PRO A 25 1.37 -14.85 5.37
CA PRO A 25 2.82 -14.66 5.45
C PRO A 25 3.48 -14.67 4.07
N ALA A 26 3.19 -15.65 3.21
CA ALA A 26 3.79 -15.68 1.88
C ALA A 26 3.35 -14.50 1.01
N VAL A 27 2.08 -14.10 1.07
CA VAL A 27 1.56 -12.90 0.38
C VAL A 27 2.33 -11.65 0.81
N THR A 28 2.48 -11.42 2.13
CA THR A 28 3.21 -10.25 2.64
C THR A 28 4.69 -10.27 2.26
N HIS A 29 5.32 -11.44 2.25
CA HIS A 29 6.71 -11.60 1.83
C HIS A 29 6.91 -11.28 0.35
N LEU A 30 6.04 -11.79 -0.53
CA LEU A 30 6.10 -11.50 -1.97
C LEU A 30 5.91 -10.01 -2.24
N LEU A 31 4.89 -9.40 -1.64
CA LEU A 31 4.61 -7.96 -1.79
C LEU A 31 5.75 -7.08 -1.27
N SER A 32 6.35 -7.45 -0.13
CA SER A 32 7.50 -6.73 0.46
C SER A 32 8.77 -6.84 -0.40
N ASN A 33 8.85 -7.85 -1.26
CA ASN A 33 9.93 -8.04 -2.23
C ASN A 33 9.61 -7.46 -3.61
N GLY A 34 8.50 -6.72 -3.75
CA GLY A 34 8.15 -6.01 -4.98
C GLY A 34 7.34 -6.82 -5.99
N ALA A 35 6.63 -7.86 -5.54
CA ALA A 35 5.62 -8.52 -6.37
C ALA A 35 4.53 -7.51 -6.78
N ASP A 36 4.17 -7.49 -8.06
CA ASP A 36 3.12 -6.62 -8.57
C ASP A 36 1.73 -7.21 -8.26
N VAL A 37 0.96 -6.44 -7.50
CA VAL A 37 -0.38 -6.80 -7.01
C VAL A 37 -1.47 -6.66 -8.07
N ASN A 38 -1.17 -6.06 -9.22
CA ASN A 38 -2.15 -5.70 -10.25
C ASN A 38 -2.06 -6.55 -11.53
N ILE A 39 -1.14 -7.51 -11.61
CA ILE A 39 -1.03 -8.38 -12.78
C ILE A 39 -2.31 -9.24 -12.88
N PRO A 40 -3.05 -9.21 -14.00
CA PRO A 40 -4.21 -10.07 -14.19
C PRO A 40 -3.79 -11.48 -14.64
N ASP A 41 -4.60 -12.49 -14.30
CA ASP A 41 -4.57 -13.83 -14.90
C ASP A 41 -5.17 -13.83 -16.33
N ASN A 42 -5.24 -14.99 -16.98
CA ASN A 42 -5.81 -15.10 -18.33
C ASN A 42 -7.32 -14.77 -18.39
N ASP A 43 -8.03 -14.85 -17.27
CA ASP A 43 -9.43 -14.46 -17.17
C ASP A 43 -9.59 -12.96 -16.85
N GLY A 44 -8.49 -12.23 -16.66
CA GLY A 44 -8.52 -10.81 -16.27
C GLY A 44 -8.67 -10.60 -14.77
N ASN A 45 -8.64 -11.66 -13.95
CA ASN A 45 -8.70 -11.54 -12.50
C ASN A 45 -7.33 -11.13 -11.97
N THR A 46 -7.27 -10.03 -11.23
CA THR A 46 -6.10 -9.68 -10.41
C THR A 46 -6.07 -10.52 -9.12
N PRO A 47 -4.96 -10.55 -8.37
CA PRO A 47 -4.92 -11.16 -7.04
C PRO A 47 -6.06 -10.68 -6.12
N LEU A 48 -6.48 -9.41 -6.27
CA LEU A 48 -7.59 -8.85 -5.49
C LEU A 48 -8.95 -9.51 -5.81
N HIS A 49 -9.16 -9.99 -7.03
CA HIS A 49 -10.37 -10.74 -7.40
C HIS A 49 -10.39 -12.15 -6.78
N LYS A 50 -9.22 -12.74 -6.52
CA LYS A 50 -9.10 -14.10 -5.96
C LYS A 50 -9.09 -14.14 -4.43
N ALA A 51 -9.08 -12.99 -3.76
CA ALA A 51 -8.97 -12.93 -2.31
C ALA A 51 -10.24 -13.48 -1.62
N SER A 52 -10.06 -14.50 -0.78
CA SER A 52 -11.14 -15.12 -0.01
C SER A 52 -11.13 -14.79 1.50
N ALA A 53 -10.07 -14.16 2.00
CA ALA A 53 -9.92 -13.83 3.42
C ALA A 53 -9.75 -12.32 3.63
N GLN A 54 -10.34 -11.80 4.72
CA GLN A 54 -10.28 -10.39 5.08
C GLN A 54 -8.84 -9.87 5.19
N PHE A 55 -7.96 -10.61 5.87
CA PHE A 55 -6.58 -10.16 6.10
C PHE A 55 -5.74 -10.15 4.81
N VAL A 56 -5.97 -11.12 3.93
CA VAL A 56 -5.30 -11.17 2.62
C VAL A 56 -5.77 -10.01 1.75
N LEU A 57 -7.07 -9.72 1.74
CA LEU A 57 -7.64 -8.56 1.05
C LEU A 57 -7.03 -7.24 1.56
N GLN A 58 -6.93 -7.06 2.88
CA GLN A 58 -6.32 -5.87 3.48
C GLN A 58 -4.84 -5.71 3.09
N ALA A 59 -4.08 -6.82 3.05
CA ALA A 59 -2.70 -6.78 2.60
C ALA A 59 -2.61 -6.33 1.14
N LEU A 60 -3.38 -6.92 0.23
CA LEU A 60 -3.37 -6.54 -1.18
C LEU A 60 -3.74 -5.05 -1.38
N LEU A 61 -4.74 -4.55 -0.65
CA LEU A 61 -5.14 -3.14 -0.67
C LEU A 61 -4.03 -2.22 -0.15
N ALA A 62 -3.38 -2.58 0.97
CA ALA A 62 -2.27 -1.81 1.53
C ALA A 62 -1.07 -1.69 0.57
N PHE A 63 -0.87 -2.69 -0.30
CA PHE A 63 0.14 -2.68 -1.35
C PHE A 63 -0.35 -2.14 -2.70
N GLY A 64 -1.55 -1.54 -2.75
CA GLY A 64 -2.04 -0.83 -3.94
C GLY A 64 -2.81 -1.67 -4.94
N GLY A 65 -3.51 -2.71 -4.48
CA GLY A 65 -4.42 -3.48 -5.32
C GLY A 65 -5.50 -2.59 -5.93
N ASN A 66 -5.63 -2.64 -7.26
CA ASN A 66 -6.59 -1.85 -8.01
C ASN A 66 -8.01 -2.42 -7.84
N THR A 67 -8.87 -1.66 -7.18
CA THR A 67 -10.28 -1.99 -6.91
C THR A 67 -11.19 -1.71 -8.11
N HIS A 68 -10.76 -0.90 -9.07
CA HIS A 68 -11.55 -0.50 -10.24
C HIS A 68 -11.39 -1.47 -11.42
N GLN A 69 -10.40 -2.36 -11.37
CA GLN A 69 -10.16 -3.29 -12.46
C GLN A 69 -11.32 -4.28 -12.58
N ILE A 70 -11.71 -4.57 -13.82
CA ILE A 70 -12.73 -5.55 -14.15
C ILE A 70 -12.07 -6.73 -14.88
N ASN A 71 -12.55 -7.93 -14.60
CA ASN A 71 -12.15 -9.13 -15.33
C ASN A 71 -12.88 -9.25 -16.69
N SER A 72 -12.63 -10.35 -17.40
CA SER A 72 -13.24 -10.60 -18.72
C SER A 72 -14.78 -10.77 -18.67
N LYS A 73 -15.36 -10.95 -17.48
CA LYS A 73 -16.81 -11.03 -17.24
C LYS A 73 -17.41 -9.69 -16.79
N ASN A 74 -16.63 -8.60 -16.83
CA ASN A 74 -16.99 -7.28 -16.30
C ASN A 74 -17.23 -7.25 -14.78
N GLU A 75 -16.69 -8.22 -14.04
CA GLU A 75 -16.80 -8.29 -12.59
C GLU A 75 -15.61 -7.56 -11.98
N ASN A 76 -15.87 -6.67 -11.02
CA ASN A 76 -14.81 -6.05 -10.21
C ASN A 76 -14.60 -6.85 -8.90
N PRO A 77 -13.54 -6.59 -8.11
CA PRO A 77 -13.29 -7.31 -6.87
C PRO A 77 -14.46 -7.24 -5.88
N ARG A 78 -15.17 -6.11 -5.81
CA ARG A 78 -16.36 -5.96 -4.97
C ARG A 78 -17.50 -6.87 -5.42
N HIS A 79 -17.70 -7.04 -6.71
CA HIS A 79 -18.68 -7.98 -7.26
C HIS A 79 -18.38 -9.41 -6.82
N ILE A 80 -17.13 -9.85 -6.97
CA ILE A 80 -16.71 -11.21 -6.58
C ILE A 80 -17.00 -11.49 -5.10
N VAL A 81 -16.62 -10.56 -4.21
CA VAL A 81 -16.91 -10.70 -2.78
C VAL A 81 -18.42 -10.71 -2.52
N ALA A 82 -19.19 -9.85 -3.19
CA ALA A 82 -20.63 -9.75 -3.00
C ALA A 82 -21.42 -11.00 -3.45
N ILE A 83 -20.93 -11.76 -4.42
CA ILE A 83 -21.56 -13.01 -4.88
C ILE A 83 -21.03 -14.25 -4.17
N SER A 84 -19.85 -14.16 -3.55
CA SER A 84 -19.22 -15.26 -2.82
C SER A 84 -19.99 -15.63 -1.54
N SER A 85 -19.84 -16.88 -1.09
CA SER A 85 -20.37 -17.36 0.19
C SER A 85 -19.30 -17.39 1.29
N LEU A 86 -18.50 -16.33 1.39
CA LEU A 86 -17.45 -16.21 2.40
C LEU A 86 -18.05 -15.88 3.78
N GLU A 87 -17.45 -16.41 4.86
CA GLU A 87 -17.87 -16.11 6.23
C GLU A 87 -17.66 -14.63 6.57
N ASP A 88 -16.51 -14.06 6.18
CA ASP A 88 -16.14 -12.65 6.41
C ASP A 88 -16.66 -11.68 5.34
N LYS A 89 -17.66 -12.09 4.55
CA LYS A 89 -18.17 -11.32 3.41
C LYS A 89 -18.57 -9.88 3.79
N ASP A 90 -19.32 -9.72 4.88
CA ASP A 90 -19.81 -8.41 5.33
C ASP A 90 -18.64 -7.46 5.64
N ALA A 91 -17.59 -7.96 6.28
CA ALA A 91 -16.41 -7.19 6.62
C ALA A 91 -15.58 -6.83 5.38
N MET A 92 -15.42 -7.78 4.45
CA MET A 92 -14.71 -7.55 3.18
C MET A 92 -15.44 -6.53 2.29
N LEU A 93 -16.77 -6.59 2.23
CA LEU A 93 -17.59 -5.59 1.53
C LEU A 93 -17.42 -4.20 2.15
N TYR A 94 -17.43 -4.11 3.48
CA TYR A 94 -17.19 -2.84 4.17
C TYR A 94 -15.81 -2.27 3.87
N ILE A 95 -14.76 -3.09 3.90
CA ILE A 95 -13.40 -2.65 3.59
C ILE A 95 -13.32 -2.14 2.14
N LEU A 96 -13.89 -2.86 1.18
CA LEU A 96 -13.90 -2.43 -0.22
C LEU A 96 -14.71 -1.14 -0.41
N HIS A 97 -15.83 -0.99 0.27
CA HIS A 97 -16.60 0.25 0.28
C HIS A 97 -15.79 1.42 0.85
N ALA A 98 -15.12 1.22 1.99
CA ALA A 98 -14.31 2.25 2.65
C ALA A 98 -13.11 2.71 1.80
N VAL A 99 -12.56 1.84 0.96
CA VAL A 99 -11.49 2.17 0.00
C VAL A 99 -12.05 2.80 -1.30
N GLY A 100 -13.37 2.98 -1.41
CA GLY A 100 -14.00 3.58 -2.58
C GLY A 100 -14.14 2.63 -3.77
N SER A 101 -14.15 1.32 -3.53
CA SER A 101 -14.36 0.33 -4.59
C SER A 101 -15.74 0.52 -5.25
N PRO A 102 -15.80 0.69 -6.58
CA PRO A 102 -17.03 1.03 -7.26
C PRO A 102 -18.00 -0.16 -7.25
N ARG A 103 -19.30 0.15 -7.22
CA ARG A 103 -20.35 -0.82 -7.57
C ARG A 103 -20.26 -1.19 -9.05
N CYS A 104 -20.96 -2.23 -9.47
CA CYS A 104 -21.01 -2.61 -10.87
C CYS A 104 -21.57 -1.44 -11.70
N LYS A 105 -21.01 -1.19 -12.90
CA LYS A 105 -21.51 -0.12 -13.78
C LYS A 105 -22.88 -0.45 -14.37
N THR A 106 -23.07 -1.72 -14.71
CA THR A 106 -24.31 -2.28 -15.24
C THR A 106 -24.77 -3.38 -14.31
N HIS A 107 -26.09 -3.61 -14.25
CA HIS A 107 -26.63 -4.73 -13.50
C HIS A 107 -26.23 -6.04 -14.19
N LEU A 108 -25.28 -6.78 -13.62
CA LEU A 108 -24.93 -8.12 -14.06
C LEU A 108 -26.01 -9.09 -13.58
N GLY A 109 -26.26 -10.18 -14.31
CA GLY A 109 -27.29 -11.17 -13.93
C GLY A 109 -27.07 -11.82 -12.56
N THR A 110 -25.84 -11.77 -12.05
CA THR A 110 -25.41 -12.30 -10.75
C THR A 110 -25.30 -11.23 -9.66
N CYS A 111 -25.63 -9.97 -9.94
CA CYS A 111 -25.52 -8.89 -8.96
C CYS A 111 -26.38 -9.16 -7.72
N THR A 112 -25.80 -8.91 -6.54
CA THR A 112 -26.48 -8.85 -5.26
C THR A 112 -26.52 -7.40 -4.76
N GLU A 113 -27.31 -7.11 -3.73
CA GLU A 113 -27.38 -5.78 -3.07
C GLU A 113 -26.00 -5.19 -2.73
N GLY A 114 -25.02 -6.04 -2.42
CA GLY A 114 -23.64 -5.66 -2.08
C GLY A 114 -22.83 -5.05 -3.23
N CYS A 115 -23.21 -5.32 -4.48
CA CYS A 115 -22.47 -4.88 -5.67
C CYS A 115 -23.33 -4.27 -6.78
N ALA A 116 -24.65 -4.42 -6.73
CA ALA A 116 -25.58 -3.82 -7.68
C ALA A 116 -25.38 -2.29 -7.75
N PRO A 117 -25.56 -1.65 -8.93
CA PRO A 117 -25.40 -0.20 -9.09
C PRO A 117 -26.29 0.62 -8.14
N ASP A 118 -27.50 0.12 -7.89
CA ASP A 118 -28.58 0.68 -7.08
C ASP A 118 -28.69 0.07 -5.69
N GLY A 119 -27.87 -0.94 -5.38
CA GLY A 119 -27.86 -1.59 -4.07
C GLY A 119 -27.37 -0.65 -2.97
N ASN A 120 -27.81 -0.89 -1.73
CA ASN A 120 -27.42 -0.09 -0.56
C ASN A 120 -26.64 -0.89 0.49
N ASP A 121 -26.43 -2.19 0.27
CA ASP A 121 -25.62 -3.01 1.17
C ASP A 121 -24.13 -2.70 0.95
N ASN A 122 -23.48 -2.14 1.96
CA ASN A 122 -22.05 -1.86 1.95
C ASN A 122 -21.29 -2.81 2.90
N GLY A 123 -21.93 -3.87 3.39
CA GLY A 123 -21.36 -4.73 4.42
C GLY A 123 -21.38 -4.09 5.80
N LYS A 124 -20.79 -4.79 6.77
CA LYS A 124 -20.70 -4.34 8.16
C LYS A 124 -19.24 -4.13 8.55
N PRO A 125 -18.91 -3.07 9.29
CA PRO A 125 -17.56 -2.90 9.80
C PRO A 125 -17.15 -4.14 10.63
N PRO A 126 -15.94 -4.67 10.46
CA PRO A 126 -15.45 -5.74 11.32
C PRO A 126 -15.47 -5.28 12.79
N CYS A 127 -15.80 -6.18 13.72
CA CYS A 127 -15.88 -5.83 15.14
C CYS A 127 -14.52 -5.28 15.61
N VAL A 128 -14.52 -4.06 16.15
CA VAL A 128 -13.31 -3.31 16.52
C VAL A 128 -13.08 -3.41 18.03
N ASP A 129 -13.09 -4.62 18.59
CA ASP A 129 -12.66 -4.81 19.98
C ASP A 129 -11.12 -4.72 20.05
N CYS A 130 -10.58 -3.51 19.88
CA CYS A 130 -9.25 -3.00 20.31
C CYS A 130 -8.57 -1.99 19.36
N ILE A 131 -9.25 -0.95 18.84
CA ILE A 131 -8.52 0.26 18.38
C ILE A 131 -9.26 1.52 18.85
N SER A 132 -9.16 1.81 20.15
CA SER A 132 -9.38 3.16 20.66
C SER A 132 -8.13 4.00 20.39
N ARG A 133 -8.24 4.90 19.41
CA ARG A 133 -7.55 6.21 19.36
C ARG A 133 -8.07 6.99 18.16
N ASP A 134 -8.86 8.01 18.48
CA ASP A 134 -9.30 9.17 17.72
C ASP A 134 -8.89 9.21 16.23
N ARG A 135 -9.83 8.81 15.36
CA ARG A 135 -9.80 9.12 13.92
C ARG A 135 -10.13 10.58 13.62
N HIS A 136 -10.65 11.34 14.59
CA HIS A 136 -11.15 12.71 14.39
C HIS A 136 -10.09 13.79 14.18
N SER A 137 -8.79 13.44 14.11
CA SER A 137 -7.70 14.42 13.91
C SER A 137 -7.19 14.51 12.47
N PHE A 138 -7.55 13.57 11.58
CA PHE A 138 -6.95 13.51 10.23
C PHE A 138 -7.80 14.16 9.14
N ASP A 139 -9.12 14.20 9.30
CA ASP A 139 -10.02 14.69 8.26
C ASP A 139 -9.92 16.21 8.05
N ASP A 140 -9.57 16.97 9.09
CA ASP A 140 -9.40 18.44 9.01
C ASP A 140 -8.10 18.89 8.30
N VAL A 141 -7.16 17.98 8.04
CA VAL A 141 -5.89 18.29 7.34
C VAL A 141 -5.98 17.95 5.85
N LEU A 142 -6.89 17.06 5.46
CA LEU A 142 -6.93 16.52 4.10
C LEU A 142 -7.72 17.38 3.11
N GLU A 143 -8.65 18.23 3.59
CA GLU A 143 -9.46 19.06 2.69
C GLU A 143 -8.94 20.51 2.60
N ASN A 144 -8.51 20.87 1.39
CA ASN A 144 -8.39 22.22 0.82
C ASN A 144 -7.06 22.99 0.92
N SER A 145 -5.96 22.43 1.44
CA SER A 145 -4.66 23.15 1.45
C SER A 145 -3.52 22.51 0.65
N MET A 146 -3.52 21.18 0.46
CA MET A 146 -2.45 20.51 -0.33
C MET A 146 -2.64 20.61 -1.85
N LEU A 147 -3.90 20.60 -2.34
CA LEU A 147 -4.18 20.55 -3.78
C LEU A 147 -3.86 21.87 -4.50
N ASP A 148 -3.99 23.03 -3.83
CA ASP A 148 -3.59 24.32 -4.40
C ASP A 148 -2.07 24.55 -4.38
N ALA A 149 -1.34 23.90 -3.46
CA ALA A 149 0.12 23.97 -3.37
C ALA A 149 0.85 23.15 -4.46
N LEU A 150 0.15 22.26 -5.17
CA LEU A 150 0.68 21.45 -6.26
C LEU A 150 0.65 22.14 -7.63
N LYS A 151 0.02 23.33 -7.74
CA LYS A 151 0.08 24.17 -8.94
C LYS A 151 1.46 24.82 -9.07
N PRO A 152 2.12 24.80 -10.25
CA PRO A 152 3.39 25.50 -10.44
C PRO A 152 3.13 27.00 -10.51
N ALA A 153 3.10 27.67 -9.35
CA ALA A 153 3.24 29.11 -9.28
C ALA A 153 4.73 29.42 -9.07
N PRO A 154 5.32 30.37 -9.81
CA PRO A 154 6.66 30.88 -9.52
C PRO A 154 6.56 31.79 -8.30
N SER A 155 6.42 31.22 -7.11
CA SER A 155 6.52 31.98 -5.86
C SER A 155 7.92 31.81 -5.28
N LYS A 156 8.46 32.90 -4.73
CA LYS A 156 9.79 32.96 -4.08
C LYS A 156 9.81 32.20 -2.74
N GLY A 157 9.17 31.04 -2.65
CA GLY A 157 9.05 30.23 -1.43
C GLY A 157 9.58 28.82 -1.66
N GLY A 158 10.32 28.28 -0.69
CA GLY A 158 10.75 26.88 -0.70
C GLY A 158 9.68 25.96 -0.11
N ARG A 159 9.46 24.80 -0.74
CA ARG A 159 8.53 23.76 -0.29
C ARG A 159 9.31 22.75 0.55
N ILE A 160 8.84 22.50 1.76
CA ILE A 160 9.49 21.62 2.73
C ILE A 160 8.56 20.45 3.06
N LEU A 161 9.09 19.23 3.04
CA LEU A 161 8.42 18.02 3.50
C LEU A 161 9.06 17.55 4.81
N CYS A 162 8.27 17.44 5.87
CA CYS A 162 8.71 16.91 7.16
C CYS A 162 8.08 15.54 7.42
N LEU A 163 8.90 14.52 7.68
CA LEU A 163 8.49 13.15 7.93
C LEU A 163 8.75 12.77 9.39
N ASP A 164 7.67 12.65 10.16
CA ASP A 164 7.77 12.34 11.58
C ASP A 164 8.23 10.90 11.86
N GLY A 165 8.91 10.73 13.00
CA GLY A 165 9.26 9.42 13.54
C GLY A 165 8.07 8.75 14.21
N GLY A 166 8.01 7.41 14.14
CA GLY A 166 6.92 6.67 14.78
C GLY A 166 7.05 5.15 14.75
N GLY A 167 8.25 4.63 14.47
CA GLY A 167 8.46 3.20 14.23
C GLY A 167 7.68 2.71 13.00
N MET A 168 7.08 1.53 13.10
CA MET A 168 6.30 0.93 12.00
C MET A 168 5.10 1.75 11.55
N LYS A 169 4.65 2.73 12.34
CA LYS A 169 3.61 3.68 11.93
C LYS A 169 4.05 4.56 10.76
N GLY A 170 5.35 4.62 10.45
CA GLY A 170 5.88 5.29 9.26
C GLY A 170 5.30 4.76 7.94
N LEU A 171 4.70 3.56 7.92
CA LEU A 171 3.96 3.07 6.74
C LEU A 171 2.79 3.99 6.35
N VAL A 172 2.17 4.67 7.31
CA VAL A 172 1.10 5.66 7.04
C VAL A 172 1.65 6.82 6.23
N LEU A 173 2.85 7.32 6.57
CA LEU A 173 3.50 8.39 5.83
C LEU A 173 3.77 7.98 4.37
N ILE A 174 4.16 6.73 4.14
CA ILE A 174 4.39 6.22 2.78
C ILE A 174 3.09 6.20 1.97
N GLN A 175 1.97 5.80 2.58
CA GLN A 175 0.66 5.85 1.92
C GLN A 175 0.27 7.29 1.54
N ILE A 176 0.48 8.24 2.45
CA ILE A 176 0.23 9.67 2.19
C ILE A 176 1.12 10.14 1.03
N LEU A 177 2.41 9.78 1.02
CA LEU A 177 3.32 10.14 -0.07
C LEU A 177 2.90 9.54 -1.41
N MET A 178 2.43 8.28 -1.44
CA MET A 178 1.90 7.68 -2.66
C MET A 178 0.67 8.42 -3.18
N ALA A 179 -0.26 8.78 -2.29
CA ALA A 179 -1.44 9.56 -2.66
C ALA A 179 -1.08 10.95 -3.18
N ILE A 180 -0.10 11.63 -2.55
CA ILE A 180 0.42 12.92 -3.04
C ILE A 180 1.05 12.78 -4.43
N GLN A 181 1.86 11.74 -4.64
CA GLN A 181 2.49 11.48 -5.94
C GLN A 181 1.43 11.24 -7.02
N GLU A 182 0.39 10.46 -6.71
CA GLU A 182 -0.72 10.20 -7.62
C GLU A 182 -1.51 11.48 -7.95
N ALA A 183 -1.85 12.27 -6.94
CA ALA A 183 -2.53 13.56 -7.10
C ALA A 183 -1.69 14.57 -7.91
N ALA A 184 -0.35 14.48 -7.84
CA ALA A 184 0.57 15.30 -8.60
C ALA A 184 0.83 14.78 -10.04
N GLY A 185 0.05 13.80 -10.52
CA GLY A 185 0.17 13.24 -11.87
C GLY A 185 1.35 12.28 -12.03
N GLY A 186 1.76 11.62 -10.95
CA GLY A 186 2.84 10.61 -10.95
C GLY A 186 4.26 11.18 -10.83
N ARG A 187 4.40 12.50 -10.66
CA ARG A 187 5.70 13.17 -10.53
C ARG A 187 6.47 12.67 -9.30
N PRO A 188 7.79 12.44 -9.39
CA PRO A 188 8.59 12.03 -8.25
C PRO A 188 8.46 13.02 -7.08
N ILE A 189 8.39 12.52 -5.85
CA ILE A 189 8.31 13.34 -4.62
C ILE A 189 9.43 14.39 -4.57
N LEU A 190 10.62 14.07 -5.07
CA LEU A 190 11.78 14.96 -5.14
C LEU A 190 11.56 16.21 -6.01
N GLU A 191 10.64 16.18 -6.97
CA GLU A 191 10.31 17.34 -7.79
C GLU A 191 9.20 18.21 -7.15
N LEU A 192 8.49 17.64 -6.18
CA LEU A 192 7.38 18.32 -5.49
C LEU A 192 7.87 19.17 -4.33
N PHE A 193 8.98 18.78 -3.70
CA PHE A 193 9.53 19.44 -2.51
C PHE A 193 10.99 19.80 -2.72
N ASP A 194 11.37 20.97 -2.23
CA ASP A 194 12.74 21.49 -2.37
C ASP A 194 13.64 21.00 -1.23
N TRP A 195 13.06 20.78 -0.04
CA TRP A 195 13.71 20.28 1.18
C TRP A 195 12.93 19.09 1.74
N ILE A 196 13.63 18.05 2.19
CA ILE A 196 13.02 16.91 2.91
C ILE A 196 13.74 16.71 4.24
N ALA A 197 13.00 16.77 5.34
CA ALA A 197 13.46 16.48 6.68
C ALA A 197 12.74 15.25 7.24
N GLY A 198 13.41 14.46 8.07
CA GLY A 198 12.77 13.32 8.71
C GLY A 198 13.47 12.88 10.00
N THR A 199 12.70 12.34 10.94
CA THR A 199 13.22 11.85 12.23
C THR A 199 12.94 10.35 12.37
N SER A 200 13.87 9.60 12.98
CA SER A 200 13.74 8.14 13.18
C SER A 200 13.35 7.41 11.86
N THR A 201 12.24 6.68 11.82
CA THR A 201 11.72 6.03 10.59
C THR A 201 11.50 7.03 9.46
N GLY A 202 11.00 8.24 9.75
CA GLY A 202 10.86 9.31 8.76
C GLY A 202 12.19 9.75 8.16
N GLY A 203 13.29 9.62 8.89
CA GLY A 203 14.65 9.85 8.37
C GLY A 203 15.08 8.78 7.36
N ILE A 204 14.77 7.50 7.62
CA ILE A 204 15.01 6.41 6.66
C ILE A 204 14.15 6.62 5.40
N LEU A 205 12.89 7.06 5.56
CA LEU A 205 12.02 7.40 4.43
C LEU A 205 12.60 8.56 3.61
N ALA A 206 12.97 9.66 4.27
CA ALA A 206 13.57 10.82 3.61
C ALA A 206 14.83 10.42 2.81
N LEU A 207 15.71 9.62 3.41
CA LEU A 207 16.98 9.22 2.81
C LEU A 207 16.79 8.29 1.61
N THR A 208 15.85 7.34 1.70
CA THR A 208 15.54 6.42 0.60
C THR A 208 14.92 7.15 -0.58
N LEU A 209 14.00 8.10 -0.31
CA LEU A 209 13.43 8.97 -1.34
C LEU A 209 14.50 9.85 -1.97
N ALA A 210 15.37 10.47 -1.17
CA ALA A 210 16.49 11.29 -1.63
C ALA A 210 17.49 10.50 -2.51
N SER A 211 17.63 9.20 -2.25
CA SER A 211 18.43 8.28 -3.08
C SER A 211 17.74 7.90 -4.40
N GLY A 212 16.61 8.54 -4.75
CA GLY A 212 15.86 8.30 -5.98
C GLY A 212 14.98 7.04 -5.95
N LYS A 213 14.77 6.43 -4.78
CA LYS A 213 13.88 5.27 -4.66
C LYS A 213 12.42 5.73 -4.63
N THR A 214 11.54 4.90 -5.18
CA THR A 214 10.10 5.19 -5.20
C THR A 214 9.45 4.95 -3.83
N PRO A 215 8.34 5.62 -3.49
CA PRO A 215 7.61 5.34 -2.25
C PRO A 215 7.21 3.86 -2.09
N ARG A 216 6.85 3.19 -3.20
CA ARG A 216 6.57 1.74 -3.22
C ARG A 216 7.77 0.89 -2.81
N TYR A 217 8.96 1.22 -3.31
CA TYR A 217 10.19 0.56 -2.89
C TYR A 217 10.44 0.77 -1.40
N THR A 218 10.29 2.00 -0.94
CA THR A 218 10.46 2.37 0.46
C THR A 218 9.46 1.63 1.37
N GLN A 219 8.21 1.44 0.91
CA GLN A 219 7.21 0.62 1.60
C GLN A 219 7.73 -0.80 1.85
N GLY A 220 8.18 -1.48 0.78
CA GLY A 220 8.73 -2.83 0.89
C GLY A 220 9.96 -2.89 1.79
N LEU A 221 10.84 -1.89 1.72
CA LEU A 221 12.00 -1.79 2.60
C LEU A 221 11.60 -1.66 4.07
N CYS A 222 10.59 -0.86 4.41
CA CYS A 222 10.09 -0.76 5.78
C CYS A 222 9.55 -2.09 6.31
N PHE A 223 8.87 -2.89 5.48
CA PHE A 223 8.43 -4.24 5.86
C PHE A 223 9.62 -5.19 6.07
N ARG A 224 10.61 -5.20 5.17
CA ARG A 224 11.82 -6.04 5.35
C ARG A 224 12.61 -5.65 6.61
N LEU A 225 12.72 -4.36 6.89
CA LEU A 225 13.34 -3.83 8.10
C LEU A 225 12.58 -4.28 9.35
N LYS A 226 11.24 -4.22 9.33
CA LYS A 226 10.41 -4.69 10.44
C LYS A 226 10.74 -6.13 10.82
N ASP A 227 10.69 -7.03 9.84
CA ASP A 227 10.81 -8.46 10.10
C ASP A 227 12.23 -8.83 10.57
N SER A 228 13.23 -8.05 10.14
CA SER A 228 14.64 -8.25 10.51
C SER A 228 14.98 -7.67 11.88
N ILE A 229 14.39 -6.54 12.26
CA ILE A 229 14.66 -5.84 13.53
C ILE A 229 13.78 -6.36 14.67
N PHE A 230 12.56 -6.79 14.34
CA PHE A 230 11.57 -7.28 15.28
C PHE A 230 11.11 -8.70 14.89
N PRO A 231 11.99 -9.72 14.97
CA PRO A 231 11.63 -11.11 14.69
C PRO A 231 10.75 -11.66 15.82
N GLY A 232 9.49 -11.24 15.84
CA GLY A 232 8.45 -11.72 16.76
C GLY A 232 8.38 -11.01 18.11
N TYR A 233 7.23 -11.18 18.78
CA TYR A 233 6.91 -10.63 20.10
C TYR A 233 7.77 -11.21 21.25
N ALA A 234 8.62 -12.21 20.98
CA ALA A 234 9.42 -12.93 21.97
C ALA A 234 10.81 -12.32 22.23
N VAL A 235 11.23 -11.31 21.47
CA VAL A 235 12.54 -10.66 21.68
C VAL A 235 12.40 -9.55 22.72
N SER A 236 12.89 -9.82 23.92
CA SER A 236 13.05 -8.82 24.97
C SER A 236 14.09 -7.80 24.58
N ARG A 237 13.82 -6.51 24.80
CA ARG A 237 14.80 -5.43 24.64
C ARG A 237 16.07 -5.75 25.43
N PRO A 238 17.27 -5.37 24.95
CA PRO A 238 17.56 -4.54 23.77
C PRO A 238 17.56 -5.31 22.44
N TYR A 239 17.31 -4.60 21.33
CA TYR A 239 17.37 -5.17 19.98
C TYR A 239 18.81 -5.18 19.45
N ASP A 240 19.16 -6.19 18.66
CA ASP A 240 20.44 -6.20 17.93
C ASP A 240 20.39 -5.16 16.79
N GLU A 241 21.42 -4.34 16.70
CA GLU A 241 21.56 -3.26 15.72
C GLU A 241 22.11 -3.73 14.37
N LYS A 242 22.79 -4.89 14.36
CA LYS A 242 23.42 -5.44 13.14
C LYS A 242 22.45 -5.63 11.97
N PRO A 243 21.23 -6.21 12.16
CA PRO A 243 20.30 -6.39 11.05
C PRO A 243 19.86 -5.06 10.40
N LEU A 244 19.66 -4.02 11.22
CA LEU A 244 19.33 -2.68 10.73
C LEU A 244 20.51 -2.09 9.95
N GLU A 245 21.72 -2.18 10.50
CA GLU A 245 22.93 -1.66 9.89
C GLU A 245 23.23 -2.34 8.53
N ASP A 246 23.12 -3.67 8.48
CA ASP A 246 23.38 -4.46 7.27
C ASP A 246 22.39 -4.12 6.15
N ILE A 247 21.10 -3.94 6.48
CA ILE A 247 20.09 -3.55 5.50
C ILE A 247 20.37 -2.13 5.01
N LEU A 248 20.66 -1.17 5.89
CA LEU A 248 20.97 0.20 5.47
C LEU A 248 22.23 0.26 4.58
N LYS A 249 23.27 -0.49 4.93
CA LYS A 249 24.49 -0.63 4.09
C LYS A 249 24.19 -1.23 2.73
N LYS A 250 23.32 -2.24 2.66
CA LYS A 250 22.93 -2.89 1.41
C LYS A 250 22.10 -1.97 0.53
N GLU A 251 21.21 -1.17 1.12
CA GLU A 251 20.22 -0.37 0.41
C GLU A 251 20.75 1.00 -0.02
N LEU A 252 21.55 1.64 0.83
CA LEU A 252 22.08 2.98 0.62
C LEU A 252 23.55 2.97 0.21
N GLY A 253 24.22 1.82 0.34
CA GLY A 253 25.64 1.63 0.02
C GLY A 253 26.54 1.89 1.22
N ALA A 254 27.45 0.95 1.51
CA ALA A 254 28.35 1.02 2.66
C ALA A 254 29.40 2.15 2.59
N LYS A 255 29.58 2.77 1.43
CA LYS A 255 30.56 3.84 1.18
C LYS A 255 29.93 5.14 0.70
N THR A 256 28.61 5.17 0.54
CA THR A 256 27.90 6.37 0.07
C THR A 256 27.95 7.43 1.15
N MET A 257 28.43 8.62 0.81
CA MET A 257 28.45 9.74 1.75
C MET A 257 27.18 10.57 1.60
N MET A 258 26.78 11.26 2.65
CA MET A 258 25.60 12.14 2.62
C MET A 258 25.70 13.21 1.51
N THR A 259 26.91 13.67 1.22
CA THR A 259 27.21 14.65 0.18
C THR A 259 27.01 14.13 -1.25
N ASP A 260 26.97 12.80 -1.43
CA ASP A 260 26.81 12.18 -2.74
C ASP A 260 25.35 12.19 -3.19
N ILE A 261 24.41 12.41 -2.26
CA ILE A 261 22.98 12.48 -2.53
C ILE A 261 22.66 13.85 -3.12
N LYS A 262 22.51 13.89 -4.45
CA LYS A 262 22.22 15.11 -5.21
C LYS A 262 20.78 15.06 -5.71
N GLY A 263 20.00 16.12 -5.44
CA GLY A 263 18.62 16.23 -5.93
C GLY A 263 17.65 16.93 -4.99
N ILE A 264 18.02 17.11 -3.73
CA ILE A 264 17.29 17.88 -2.71
C ILE A 264 18.30 18.86 -2.11
N LYS A 265 17.91 20.11 -1.87
CA LYS A 265 18.75 21.05 -1.12
C LYS A 265 18.27 21.15 0.31
#